data_AF-A0A535WW06-F1
#
_entry.id   AF-A0A535WW06-F1
#
_cell.length_a   1.000
_cell.length_b   1.000
_cell.length_c   1.000
_cell.angle_alpha   90.00
_cell.angle_beta   90.00
_cell.angle_gamma   90.00
#
_symmetry.space_group_name_H-M   'P 1'
#
loop_
_entity.id
_entity.type
_entity.pdbx_description
1 polymer ?
#
loop_
_entity_poly.entity_id
_entity_poly.type
_entity_poly.pdbx_seq_one_letter_code
_entity_poly.pdbx_strand_id
1 'polypeptide(L)'
;MSNWRRTAGILWVVSALVAAGISLIFRVDPAQVVVTIAASAVAAVLGLWMIARPSTRTVPLSYVVGLAWLALYAALTVQQSGELVAWTTDLFLALIGVGAALAAYRGRREAVSRRS
;
A
#
# COMPACT_ATOMS: atom_id res chain seq x y z
N MET A 1 -14.59 -16.51 8.61
CA MET A 1 -13.55 -15.47 8.82
C MET A 1 -13.92 -14.26 7.98
N SER A 2 -13.78 -13.02 8.48
CA SER A 2 -14.12 -11.83 7.68
C SER A 2 -13.22 -11.74 6.44
N ASN A 3 -13.83 -11.78 5.25
CA ASN A 3 -13.15 -11.77 3.96
C ASN A 3 -12.29 -10.50 3.76
N TRP A 4 -12.58 -9.42 4.50
CA TRP A 4 -11.87 -8.14 4.42
C TRP A 4 -10.39 -8.18 4.77
N ARG A 5 -9.96 -9.03 5.69
CA ARG A 5 -8.51 -9.13 5.97
C ARG A 5 -7.75 -9.72 4.78
N ARG A 6 -8.36 -10.70 4.12
CA ARG A 6 -7.80 -11.32 2.92
C ARG A 6 -7.85 -10.34 1.75
N THR A 7 -8.95 -9.62 1.56
CA THR A 7 -9.07 -8.55 0.54
C THR A 7 -8.02 -7.46 0.74
N ALA A 8 -7.84 -6.96 1.96
CA ALA A 8 -6.80 -5.97 2.26
C ALA A 8 -5.40 -6.51 1.96
N GLY A 9 -5.14 -7.78 2.29
CA GLY A 9 -3.87 -8.44 1.94
C GLY A 9 -3.65 -8.52 0.42
N ILE A 10 -4.68 -8.89 -0.35
CA ILE A 10 -4.63 -8.92 -1.82
C ILE A 10 -4.36 -7.51 -2.37
N LEU A 11 -5.05 -6.49 -1.86
CA LEU A 11 -4.84 -5.11 -2.28
C LEU A 11 -3.40 -4.66 -2.03
N TRP A 12 -2.79 -5.03 -0.91
CA TRP A 12 -1.38 -4.73 -0.65
C TRP A 12 -0.44 -5.41 -1.64
N VAL A 13 -0.68 -6.67 -1.98
CA VAL A 13 0.12 -7.40 -2.98
C VAL A 13 -0.02 -6.74 -4.36
N VAL A 14 -1.23 -6.43 -4.79
CA VAL A 14 -1.46 -5.75 -6.07
C VAL A 14 -0.80 -4.37 -6.08
N SER A 15 -0.94 -3.60 -5.00
CA SER A 15 -0.29 -2.28 -4.85
C SER A 15 1.22 -2.40 -5.01
N ALA A 16 1.85 -3.38 -4.36
CA ALA A 16 3.28 -3.62 -4.45
C ALA A 16 3.73 -3.96 -5.88
N LEU A 17 2.99 -4.83 -6.58
CA LEU A 17 3.31 -5.20 -7.96
C LEU A 17 3.19 -4.02 -8.92
N VAL A 18 2.10 -3.23 -8.79
CA VAL A 18 1.88 -2.03 -9.61
C VAL A 18 2.95 -0.98 -9.33
N ALA A 19 3.26 -0.72 -8.05
CA ALA A 19 4.31 0.20 -7.62
C ALA A 19 5.69 -0.19 -8.15
N ALA A 20 6.06 -1.47 -8.04
CA ALA A 20 7.33 -1.97 -8.54
C ALA A 20 7.39 -1.84 -10.07
N GLY A 21 6.34 -2.23 -10.78
CA GLY A 21 6.27 -2.11 -12.24
C GLY A 21 6.39 -0.66 -12.71
N ILE A 22 5.62 0.27 -12.12
CA ILE A 22 5.72 1.70 -12.44
C ILE A 22 7.13 2.22 -12.15
N SER A 23 7.71 1.83 -11.01
CA SER A 23 9.05 2.29 -10.64
C SER A 23 10.13 1.84 -11.64
N LEU A 24 10.05 0.59 -12.11
CA LEU A 24 11.01 0.07 -13.08
C LEU A 24 10.87 0.67 -14.49
N ILE A 25 9.65 1.10 -14.86
CA ILE A 25 9.37 1.63 -16.20
C ILE A 25 9.60 3.15 -16.26
N PHE A 26 9.19 3.88 -15.22
CA PHE A 26 9.06 5.34 -15.28
C PHE A 26 10.05 6.10 -14.41
N ARG A 27 10.73 5.47 -13.44
CA ARG A 27 11.73 6.18 -12.63
C ARG A 27 13.12 6.10 -13.24
N VAL A 28 13.71 7.28 -13.43
CA VAL A 28 15.06 7.43 -13.96
C VAL A 28 16.09 7.55 -12.83
N ASP A 29 15.71 8.14 -11.69
CA ASP A 29 16.58 8.29 -10.52
C ASP A 29 16.75 6.94 -9.80
N PRO A 30 17.98 6.38 -9.74
CA PRO A 30 18.24 5.12 -9.07
C PRO A 30 17.88 5.12 -7.59
N ALA A 31 18.04 6.26 -6.89
CA ALA A 31 17.70 6.35 -5.48
C ALA A 31 16.18 6.20 -5.28
N GLN A 32 15.38 6.83 -6.14
CA GLN A 32 13.92 6.68 -6.09
C GLN A 32 13.49 5.25 -6.41
N VAL A 33 14.11 4.59 -7.41
CA VAL A 33 13.85 3.18 -7.73
C VAL A 33 14.10 2.29 -6.51
N VAL A 34 15.26 2.44 -5.85
CA VAL A 34 15.59 1.64 -4.66
C VAL A 34 14.56 1.83 -3.56
N VAL A 35 14.18 3.08 -3.27
CA VAL A 35 13.22 3.40 -2.20
C VAL A 35 11.84 2.81 -2.51
N THR A 36 11.32 2.97 -3.72
CA THR A 36 9.99 2.47 -4.06
C THR A 36 9.94 0.94 -4.20
N ILE A 37 11.02 0.30 -4.62
CA ILE A 37 11.14 -1.17 -4.62
C ILE A 37 11.19 -1.69 -3.18
N ALA A 38 11.95 -1.06 -2.29
CA ALA A 38 11.97 -1.43 -0.87
C ALA A 38 10.58 -1.27 -0.23
N ALA A 39 9.88 -0.16 -0.51
CA ALA A 39 8.51 0.05 -0.04
C ALA A 39 7.54 -1.01 -0.59
N SER A 40 7.68 -1.37 -1.87
CA SER A 40 6.90 -2.43 -2.52
C SER A 40 7.14 -3.78 -1.86
N ALA A 41 8.38 -4.12 -1.51
CA ALA A 41 8.71 -5.34 -0.80
C ALA A 41 8.03 -5.40 0.59
N VAL A 42 8.05 -4.30 1.36
CA VAL A 42 7.37 -4.20 2.65
C VAL A 42 5.86 -4.41 2.50
N ALA A 43 5.25 -3.75 1.52
CA ALA A 43 3.82 -3.91 1.21
C ALA A 43 3.48 -5.36 0.79
N ALA A 44 4.29 -5.99 -0.06
CA ALA A 44 4.11 -7.36 -0.49
C ALA A 44 4.19 -8.34 0.69
N VAL A 45 5.20 -8.20 1.55
CA VAL A 45 5.37 -9.02 2.76
C VAL A 45 4.17 -8.89 3.69
N LEU A 46 3.70 -7.65 3.94
CA LEU A 46 2.51 -7.43 4.74
C LEU A 46 1.27 -8.07 4.09
N GLY A 47 1.07 -7.88 2.79
CA GLY A 47 -0.07 -8.42 2.05
C GLY A 47 -0.10 -9.95 2.08
N LEU A 48 1.02 -10.59 1.81
CA LEU A 48 1.19 -12.05 1.90
C LEU A 48 0.95 -12.55 3.32
N TRP A 49 1.46 -11.85 4.34
CA TRP A 49 1.21 -12.21 5.72
C TRP A 49 -0.28 -12.15 6.07
N MET A 50 -0.98 -11.09 5.64
CA MET A 50 -2.43 -10.95 5.83
C MET A 50 -3.23 -12.06 5.13
N ILE A 51 -2.80 -12.52 3.96
CA ILE A 51 -3.43 -13.61 3.21
C ILE A 51 -3.19 -14.96 3.89
N ALA A 52 -1.94 -15.25 4.25
CA ALA A 52 -1.52 -16.55 4.76
C ALA A 52 -1.92 -16.78 6.22
N ARG A 53 -1.77 -15.77 7.08
CA ARG A 53 -2.10 -15.84 8.52
C ARG A 53 -2.75 -14.54 9.00
N PRO A 54 -4.07 -14.37 8.79
CA PRO A 54 -4.79 -13.17 9.24
C PRO A 54 -4.75 -13.07 10.77
N SER A 55 -3.94 -12.15 11.31
CA SER A 55 -3.82 -11.94 12.77
C SER A 55 -4.43 -10.60 13.19
N THR A 56 -4.61 -10.40 14.50
CA THR A 56 -5.01 -9.10 15.06
C THR A 56 -3.88 -8.06 14.98
N ARG A 57 -2.63 -8.48 14.76
CA ARG A 57 -1.46 -7.61 14.61
C ARG A 57 -1.29 -7.04 13.21
N THR A 58 -1.77 -7.73 12.17
CA THR A 58 -1.61 -7.24 10.79
C THR A 58 -2.50 -6.04 10.47
N VAL A 59 -3.61 -5.88 11.20
CA VAL A 59 -4.51 -4.73 11.06
C VAL A 59 -3.84 -3.40 11.46
N PRO A 60 -3.26 -3.23 12.68
CA PRO A 60 -2.53 -2.00 13.03
C PRO A 60 -1.32 -1.76 12.10
N LEU A 61 -0.58 -2.80 11.74
CA LEU A 61 0.54 -2.70 10.78
C LEU A 61 0.08 -2.17 9.42
N SER A 62 -1.10 -2.58 8.93
CA SER A 62 -1.65 -2.06 7.68
C SER A 62 -1.93 -0.56 7.70
N TYR A 63 -2.19 0.07 8.86
CA TYR A 63 -2.29 1.53 8.91
C TYR A 63 -0.92 2.17 8.86
N VAL A 64 0.04 1.64 9.61
CA VAL A 64 1.40 2.18 9.65
C VAL A 64 2.02 2.14 8.25
N VAL A 65 1.88 1.00 7.56
CA VAL A 65 2.33 0.86 6.16
C VAL A 65 1.51 1.76 5.24
N GLY A 66 0.18 1.88 5.44
CA GLY A 66 -0.68 2.82 4.71
C GLY A 66 -0.22 4.28 4.80
N LEU A 67 0.11 4.74 6.01
CA LEU A 67 0.58 6.09 6.26
C LEU A 67 1.98 6.34 5.67
N ALA A 68 2.90 5.39 5.87
CA ALA A 68 4.24 5.48 5.30
C ALA A 68 4.19 5.49 3.76
N TRP A 69 3.32 4.67 3.17
CA TRP A 69 3.06 4.62 1.73
C TRP A 69 2.52 5.95 1.21
N LEU A 70 1.48 6.49 1.85
CA LEU A 70 0.91 7.78 1.48
C LEU A 70 1.94 8.91 1.58
N ALA A 71 2.71 8.96 2.67
CA ALA A 71 3.74 9.96 2.87
C ALA A 71 4.83 9.87 1.79
N LEU A 72 5.27 8.66 1.45
CA LEU A 72 6.25 8.40 0.40
C LEU A 72 5.78 8.94 -0.95
N TYR A 73 4.61 8.51 -1.41
CA TYR A 73 4.12 8.89 -2.73
C TYR A 73 3.66 10.36 -2.80
N ALA A 74 3.22 10.95 -1.68
CA ALA A 74 2.97 12.39 -1.61
C ALA A 74 4.28 13.19 -1.74
N ALA A 75 5.36 12.76 -1.08
CA ALA A 75 6.66 13.40 -1.19
C ALA A 75 7.21 13.31 -2.64
N LEU A 76 7.06 12.16 -3.29
CA LEU A 76 7.48 11.96 -4.68
C LEU A 76 6.64 12.80 -5.66
N THR A 77 5.32 12.88 -5.44
CA THR A 77 4.42 13.77 -6.19
C THR A 77 4.89 15.24 -6.14
N VAL A 78 5.33 15.72 -4.97
CA VAL A 78 5.85 17.09 -4.82
C VAL A 78 7.21 17.25 -5.50
N GLN A 79 8.11 16.28 -5.36
CA GLN A 79 9.44 16.32 -5.99
C GLN A 79 9.37 16.31 -7.51
N GLN A 80 8.41 15.59 -8.08
CA GLN A 80 8.27 15.38 -9.52
C GLN A 80 7.12 16.21 -10.12
N SER A 81 6.71 17.31 -9.48
CA SER A 81 5.56 18.12 -9.90
C SER A 81 5.72 18.75 -11.29
N GLY A 82 6.95 18.91 -11.77
CA GLY A 82 7.25 19.40 -13.12
C GLY A 82 7.04 18.36 -14.23
N GLU A 83 6.89 17.08 -13.89
CA GLU A 83 6.74 15.98 -14.85
C GLU A 83 5.35 15.35 -14.73
N LEU A 84 4.48 15.64 -15.70
CA LEU A 84 3.06 15.24 -15.67
C LEU A 84 2.86 13.74 -15.39
N VAL A 85 3.65 12.90 -16.07
CA VAL A 85 3.55 11.45 -15.96
C VAL A 85 4.01 10.98 -14.58
N ALA A 86 5.09 11.54 -14.05
CA ALA A 86 5.66 11.14 -12.76
C ALA A 86 4.68 11.44 -11.62
N TRP A 87 4.24 12.69 -11.47
CA TRP A 87 3.34 13.02 -10.35
C TRP A 87 1.96 12.35 -10.47
N THR A 88 1.46 12.12 -11.69
CA THR A 88 0.19 11.39 -11.89
C THR A 88 0.29 9.94 -11.42
N THR A 89 1.40 9.26 -11.73
CA THR A 89 1.61 7.87 -11.28
C THR A 89 1.83 7.79 -9.77
N ASP A 90 2.52 8.77 -9.17
CA ASP A 90 2.69 8.83 -7.73
C ASP A 90 1.38 9.06 -6.99
N LEU A 91 0.55 10.00 -7.46
CA LEU A 91 -0.77 10.24 -6.90
C LEU A 91 -1.66 8.99 -6.99
N PHE A 92 -1.63 8.31 -8.15
CA PHE A 92 -2.35 7.06 -8.33
C PHE A 92 -1.89 5.98 -7.34
N LEU A 93 -0.58 5.81 -7.17
CA LEU A 93 -0.01 4.85 -6.22
C LEU A 93 -0.35 5.19 -4.77
N ALA A 94 -0.37 6.49 -4.41
CA ALA A 94 -0.82 6.94 -3.10
C ALA A 94 -2.26 6.50 -2.82
N LEU A 95 -3.17 6.69 -3.77
CA LEU A 95 -4.59 6.36 -3.62
C LEU A 95 -4.83 4.84 -3.48
N ILE A 96 -4.10 4.01 -4.22
CA ILE A 96 -4.24 2.54 -4.08
C ILE A 96 -3.82 2.08 -2.68
N GLY A 97 -2.69 2.58 -2.17
CA GLY A 97 -2.22 2.24 -0.82
C GLY A 97 -3.21 2.66 0.27
N VAL A 98 -3.84 3.83 0.12
CA VAL A 98 -4.93 4.27 1.00
C VAL A 98 -6.12 3.32 0.93
N GLY A 99 -6.52 2.88 -0.27
CA GLY A 99 -7.59 1.90 -0.46
C GLY A 99 -7.34 0.58 0.28
N ALA A 100 -6.10 0.06 0.22
CA ALA A 100 -5.70 -1.14 0.95
C ALA A 100 -5.81 -0.97 2.47
N ALA A 101 -5.36 0.17 3.01
CA ALA A 101 -5.46 0.48 4.43
C ALA A 101 -6.93 0.64 4.91
N LEU A 102 -7.78 1.29 4.11
CA LEU A 102 -9.21 1.45 4.42
C LEU A 102 -9.97 0.11 4.41
N ALA A 103 -9.62 -0.81 3.51
CA ALA A 103 -10.19 -2.16 3.50
C ALA A 103 -9.89 -2.91 4.80
N ALA A 104 -8.67 -2.78 5.33
CA ALA A 104 -8.30 -3.35 6.63
C ALA A 104 -9.12 -2.74 7.80
N TYR A 105 -9.48 -1.46 7.72
CA TYR A 105 -10.33 -0.77 8.71
C TYR A 105 -11.77 -1.25 8.72
N ARG A 106 -12.37 -1.36 7.54
CA ARG A 106 -13.73 -1.90 7.42
C ARG A 106 -13.80 -3.31 8.00
N GLY A 107 -12.79 -4.15 7.73
CA GLY A 107 -12.70 -5.49 8.32
C GLY A 107 -12.58 -5.54 9.84
N ARG A 108 -11.99 -4.51 10.46
CA ARG A 108 -11.92 -4.39 11.93
C ARG A 108 -13.27 -3.98 12.52
N ARG A 109 -13.94 -2.97 11.94
CA ARG A 109 -15.23 -2.47 12.44
C ARG A 109 -16.32 -3.54 12.41
N GLU A 110 -16.45 -4.27 11.31
CA GLU A 110 -17.43 -5.37 11.19
C GLU A 110 -17.19 -6.50 12.21
N ALA A 111 -15.93 -6.76 12.56
CA ALA A 111 -15.60 -7.79 13.54
C ALA A 111 -15.97 -7.36 14.98
N VAL A 112 -15.98 -6.06 15.27
CA VAL A 112 -16.39 -5.51 16.56
C VAL A 112 -17.91 -5.47 16.67
N SER A 113 -18.63 -5.02 15.63
CA SER A 113 -20.09 -4.91 15.65
C SER A 113 -20.81 -6.26 15.74
N ARG A 114 -20.20 -7.36 15.28
CA ARG A 114 -20.76 -8.72 15.44
C ARG A 114 -20.61 -9.31 16.85
N ARG A 115 -19.87 -8.65 17.75
CA ARG A 115 -19.60 -9.12 19.11
C ARG A 115 -20.37 -8.37 20.19
N SER A 116 -21.00 -7.25 19.82
CA SER A 116 -21.93 -6.45 20.64
C SER A 116 -23.36 -6.89 20.38
#